data_AF-I9NY92-F1
#
_entry.id   AF-I9NY92-F1
#
_cell.length_a   1.000
_cell.length_b   1.000
_cell.length_c   1.000
_cell.angle_alpha   90.00
_cell.angle_beta   90.00
_cell.angle_gamma   90.00
#
_symmetry.space_group_name_H-M   'P 1'
#
loop_
_entity.id
_entity.type
_entity.pdbx_description
1 polymer ?
#
loop_
_entity_poly.entity_id
_entity_poly.type
_entity_poly.pdbx_seq_one_letter_code
_entity_poly.pdbx_strand_id
1 'polypeptide(L)' 'MTFGENLRKIRKGKRISQTKLSSETGFPQTTISDWENDKYLPDVMEALKLAAVLKVTLSKLLNGKFKFPKPKAS' A
#
# COMPACT_ATOMS: atom_id res chain seq x y z
N MET A 1 -7.60 9.66 -5.04
CA MET A 1 -6.62 8.56 -5.02
C MET A 1 -5.71 8.70 -3.81
N THR A 2 -6.22 8.16 -2.71
CA THR A 2 -5.48 7.89 -1.48
C THR A 2 -4.45 6.78 -1.69
N PHE A 3 -3.68 6.46 -0.64
CA PHE A 3 -2.78 5.31 -0.66
C PHE A 3 -3.56 4.01 -0.84
N GLY A 4 -4.62 3.79 -0.05
CA GLY A 4 -5.42 2.59 -0.08
C GLY A 4 -6.11 2.35 -1.43
N GLU A 5 -6.67 3.41 -2.01
CA GLU A 5 -7.25 3.37 -3.36
C GLU A 5 -6.20 2.95 -4.42
N ASN A 6 -4.97 3.49 -4.32
CA ASN A 6 -3.90 3.14 -5.26
C ASN A 6 -3.41 1.69 -5.06
N LEU A 7 -3.22 1.25 -3.83
CA LEU A 7 -2.84 -0.12 -3.50
C LEU A 7 -3.87 -1.11 -4.08
N ARG A 8 -5.16 -0.86 -3.85
CA ARG A 8 -6.26 -1.67 -4.39
C ARG A 8 -6.25 -1.69 -5.92
N LYS A 9 -6.02 -0.53 -6.55
CA LYS A 9 -5.94 -0.40 -8.01
C LYS A 9 -4.77 -1.20 -8.59
N ILE A 10 -3.58 -1.10 -8.01
CA ILE A 10 -2.40 -1.86 -8.45
C ILE A 10 -2.64 -3.36 -8.28
N ARG A 11 -3.14 -3.79 -7.12
CA ARG A 11 -3.42 -5.20 -6.84
C ARG A 11 -4.43 -5.78 -7.82
N LYS A 12 -5.56 -5.09 -8.04
CA LYS A 12 -6.59 -5.53 -8.99
C LYS A 12 -6.07 -5.52 -10.43
N GLY A 13 -5.27 -4.53 -10.81
CA GLY A 13 -4.62 -4.48 -12.13
C GLY A 13 -3.69 -5.67 -12.39
N LYS A 14 -3.14 -6.26 -11.32
CA LYS A 14 -2.33 -7.49 -11.37
C LYS A 14 -3.14 -8.77 -11.17
N ARG A 15 -4.46 -8.67 -11.03
CA ARG A 15 -5.38 -9.80 -10.77
C ARG A 15 -5.04 -10.60 -9.51
N ILE A 16 -4.47 -9.93 -8.50
CA ILE A 16 -4.13 -10.54 -7.20
C ILE A 16 -5.30 -10.31 -6.23
N SER A 17 -5.73 -11.33 -5.49
CA SER A 17 -6.72 -11.17 -4.40
C SER A 17 -6.04 -10.65 -3.12
N GLN A 18 -6.79 -10.11 -2.16
CA GLN A 18 -6.18 -9.70 -0.88
C GLN A 18 -5.57 -10.91 -0.15
N THR A 19 -6.23 -12.08 -0.21
CA THR A 19 -5.71 -13.34 0.34
C THR A 19 -4.42 -13.76 -0.35
N LYS A 20 -4.33 -13.63 -1.67
CA LYS A 20 -3.11 -13.97 -2.40
C LYS A 20 -1.96 -13.01 -2.04
N LEU A 21 -2.25 -11.70 -1.96
CA LEU A 21 -1.27 -10.71 -1.51
C LEU A 21 -0.82 -10.99 -0.07
N SER A 22 -1.74 -11.40 0.80
CA SER A 22 -1.46 -11.84 2.17
C SER A 22 -0.47 -13.02 2.19
N SER A 23 -0.70 -14.05 1.38
CA SER A 23 0.21 -15.19 1.30
C SER A 23 1.61 -14.82 0.77
N GLU A 24 1.70 -13.86 -0.16
CA GLU A 24 2.98 -13.44 -0.75
C GLU A 24 3.76 -12.46 0.15
N THR A 25 3.07 -11.61 0.90
CA THR A 25 3.70 -10.65 1.81
C THR A 25 3.84 -11.17 3.24
N GLY A 26 3.10 -12.19 3.63
CA GLY A 26 2.97 -12.64 5.02
C GLY A 26 2.18 -11.68 5.92
N PHE A 27 1.61 -10.59 5.39
CA PHE A 27 0.73 -9.71 6.15
C PHE A 27 -0.67 -10.32 6.25
N PRO A 28 -1.39 -10.16 7.38
CA PRO A 28 -2.78 -10.58 7.47
C PRO A 28 -3.64 -9.95 6.36
N GLN A 29 -4.59 -10.72 5.81
CA GLN A 29 -5.53 -10.19 4.81
C GLN A 29 -6.35 -9.00 5.35
N THR A 30 -6.66 -9.02 6.65
CA THR A 30 -7.32 -7.92 7.37
C THR A 30 -6.47 -6.65 7.33
N THR A 31 -5.16 -6.74 7.56
CA THR A 31 -4.21 -5.62 7.46
C THR A 31 -4.17 -5.03 6.05
N ILE A 32 -4.14 -5.89 5.02
CA ILE A 32 -4.22 -5.43 3.63
C ILE A 32 -5.55 -4.71 3.35
N SER A 33 -6.66 -5.24 3.89
CA SER A 33 -7.97 -4.61 3.77
C SER A 33 -8.00 -3.25 4.47
N ASP A 34 -7.43 -3.14 5.67
CA ASP A 34 -7.36 -1.90 6.42
C ASP A 34 -6.54 -0.82 5.69
N TRP A 35 -5.40 -1.20 5.09
CA TRP A 35 -4.62 -0.30 4.23
C TRP A 35 -5.40 0.13 2.99
N GLU A 36 -6.09 -0.81 2.31
CA GLU A 36 -6.90 -0.49 1.12
C GLU A 36 -8.12 0.38 1.41
N ASN A 37 -8.56 0.46 2.67
CA ASN A 37 -9.65 1.30 3.13
C ASN A 37 -9.15 2.52 3.92
N ASP A 38 -7.85 2.82 3.87
CA ASP A 38 -7.22 3.96 4.52
C ASP A 38 -7.46 4.06 6.05
N LYS A 39 -7.69 2.93 6.74
CA LYS A 39 -7.84 2.94 8.21
C LYS A 39 -6.53 3.31 8.92
N TYR A 40 -5.42 2.83 8.39
CA TYR A 40 -4.06 3.20 8.76
C TYR A 40 -3.15 2.98 7.56
N LEU A 41 -1.94 3.51 7.62
CA LEU A 41 -0.94 3.36 6.57
C LEU A 41 0.10 2.30 6.97
N PRO A 42 0.67 1.58 5.99
CA PRO A 42 1.84 0.76 6.25
C PRO A 42 3.03 1.66 6.60
N ASP A 43 3.95 1.14 7.39
CA ASP A 43 5.25 1.75 7.57
C ASP A 43 6.11 1.62 6.29
N VAL A 44 7.32 2.19 6.34
CA VAL A 44 8.23 2.19 5.18
C VAL A 44 8.66 0.77 4.78
N MET A 45 8.91 -0.12 5.74
CA MET A 45 9.35 -1.49 5.48
C MET A 45 8.21 -2.33 4.90
N GLU A 46 7.00 -2.15 5.42
CA GLU A 46 5.77 -2.77 4.91
C GLU A 46 5.46 -2.30 3.50
N ALA A 47 5.57 -1.00 3.23
CA ALA A 47 5.37 -0.42 1.91
C ALA A 47 6.42 -0.93 0.89
N LEU A 48 7.69 -1.08 1.31
CA LEU A 48 8.74 -1.68 0.47
C LEU A 48 8.42 -3.13 0.13
N LYS A 49 7.93 -3.93 1.09
CA LYS A 49 7.55 -5.32 0.87
C LYS A 49 6.36 -5.43 -0.11
N LEU A 50 5.35 -4.58 0.06
CA LEU A 50 4.24 -4.47 -0.88
C LEU A 50 4.72 -4.12 -2.29
N ALA A 51 5.60 -3.14 -2.42
CA ALA A 51 6.16 -2.73 -3.71
C ALA A 51 6.93 -3.87 -4.40
N ALA A 52 7.74 -4.62 -3.64
CA ALA A 52 8.49 -5.77 -4.14
C ALA A 52 7.57 -6.88 -4.66
N VAL A 53 6.58 -7.31 -3.86
CA VAL A 53 5.61 -8.37 -4.23
C VAL A 53 4.77 -7.93 -5.43
N LEU A 54 4.28 -6.70 -5.40
CA LEU A 54 3.50 -6.14 -6.50
C LEU A 54 4.38 -5.79 -7.71
N LYS A 55 5.71 -5.94 -7.67
CA LYS A 55 6.62 -5.59 -8.77
C LYS A 55 6.36 -4.17 -9.31
N VAL A 56 6.34 -3.20 -8.40
CA VAL A 56 6.23 -1.77 -8.71
C VAL A 56 7.26 -0.99 -7.89
N THR A 57 7.60 0.23 -8.30
CA THR A 57 8.42 1.10 -7.47
C THR A 57 7.62 1.60 -6.26
N LEU A 58 8.32 1.89 -5.15
CA LEU A 58 7.68 2.51 -3.99
C LEU A 58 7.01 3.84 -4.36
N SER A 59 7.63 4.65 -5.23
CA SER A 59 7.04 5.90 -5.74
C SER A 59 5.71 5.68 -6.45
N LYS A 60 5.58 4.60 -7.23
CA LYS A 60 4.33 4.22 -7.90
C LYS A 60 3.28 3.78 -6.89
N LEU A 61 3.68 3.06 -5.85
CA LEU A 61 2.80 2.64 -4.76
C LEU A 61 2.29 3.83 -3.93
N LEU A 62 3.15 4.83 -3.68
CA LEU A 62 2.80 6.09 -3.01
C LEU A 62 2.10 7.10 -3.92
N ASN A 63 1.74 6.70 -5.16
CA ASN A 63 1.03 7.51 -6.14
C ASN A 63 1.74 8.83 -6.53
N GLY A 64 3.05 8.97 -6.33
CA GLY A 64 3.84 10.16 -6.73
C GLY A 64 3.37 11.53 -6.20
N LYS A 65 2.27 11.60 -5.45
CA LYS A 65 1.67 12.80 -4.85
C LYS A 65 1.83 12.79 -3.34
N PHE A 66 2.95 12.25 -2.87
CA PHE A 66 3.30 12.34 -1.46
C PHE A 66 3.54 13.82 -1.14
N LYS A 67 2.53 14.48 -0.56
CA LYS A 67 2.72 15.79 0.05
C LYS A 67 3.39 15.52 1.38
N PHE A 68 4.59 16.07 1.59
CA PHE A 68 5.19 16.07 2.92
C PHE A 68 4.14 16.58 3.90
N PRO A 69 3.83 15.84 4.98
CA PRO A 69 2.98 16.36 6.03
C PRO A 69 3.59 17.70 6.44
N LYS A 70 2.79 18.77 6.42
CA LYS A 70 3.27 20.09 6.84
C LYS A 70 3.89 19.90 8.23
N PRO A 71 5.11 20.39 8.46
CA PRO A 71 5.74 20.28 9.77
C PRO A 71 4.72 20.77 10.80
N LYS A 72 4.50 19.99 11.86
CA LYS A 72 3.71 20.46 12.99
C LYS A 72 4.40 21.76 13.44
N ALA A 73 3.69 22.88 13.31
CA ALA A 73 4.15 24.15 13.85
C ALA A 73 4.49 23.90 15.32
N SER A 74 5.74 24.21 15.69
CA SER A 74 6.20 24.21 17.08
C SER A 74 5.49 25.32 17.85
#